data_AF-A0A942MKL4-F1
#
_entry.id   AF-A0A942MKL4-F1
#
_cell.length_a   1.000
_cell.length_b   1.000
_cell.length_c   1.000
_cell.angle_alpha   90.00
_cell.angle_beta   90.00
_cell.angle_gamma   90.00
#
_symmetry.space_group_name_H-M   'P 1'
#
loop_
_entity.id
_entity.type
_entity.pdbx_description
1 polymer ?
#
loop_
_entity_poly.entity_id
_entity_poly.type
_entity_poly.pdbx_seq_one_letter_code
_entity_poly.pdbx_strand_id
1 'polypeptide(L)'
;MLKMAMQSYGTNVVLDLVNVRGGFPTRNWQSGVFEFAEEISGQALTDKVLTREVACFACPIACGRGTEIKKGKYAGHKGEGPEYETVGTFGGMCYVSDMEAITMAGYLCNEYGLDTISAGSTERLGQRDRQADCGKINRTGSGRYYSGYMGLSEEVAF
;
A
#
# COMPACT_ATOMS: atom_id res chain seq x y z
N MET A 1 -13.19 21.15 7.00
CA MET A 1 -11.78 20.70 6.99
C MET A 1 -11.66 19.22 6.58
N LEU A 2 -12.29 18.28 7.28
CA LEU A 2 -12.20 16.83 6.99
C LEU A 2 -12.65 16.43 5.57
N LYS A 3 -13.75 17.02 5.05
CA LYS A 3 -14.21 16.75 3.68
C LYS A 3 -13.11 17.00 2.65
N MET A 4 -12.45 18.16 2.71
CA MET A 4 -11.44 18.54 1.71
C MET A 4 -10.25 17.58 1.74
N ALA A 5 -9.82 17.17 2.93
CA ALA A 5 -8.74 16.20 3.11
C ALA A 5 -9.06 14.84 2.48
N MET A 6 -10.25 14.29 2.76
CA MET A 6 -10.70 13.01 2.20
C MET A 6 -10.94 13.09 0.69
N GLN A 7 -11.42 14.22 0.19
CA GLN A 7 -11.63 14.40 -1.25
C GLN A 7 -10.29 14.47 -2.00
N SER A 8 -9.30 15.20 -1.46
CA SER A 8 -7.98 15.35 -2.10
C SER A 8 -7.13 14.08 -2.01
N TYR A 9 -7.10 13.42 -0.85
CA TYR A 9 -6.11 12.37 -0.57
C TYR A 9 -6.73 10.99 -0.28
N GLY A 10 -8.06 10.87 -0.36
CA GLY A 10 -8.78 9.66 0.03
C GLY A 10 -8.60 9.34 1.51
N THR A 11 -8.82 8.07 1.86
CA THR A 11 -8.60 7.57 3.22
C THR A 11 -7.12 7.59 3.62
N ASN A 12 -6.21 7.48 2.63
CA ASN A 12 -4.77 7.46 2.85
C ASN A 12 -4.19 8.78 3.41
N VAL A 13 -5.02 9.83 3.53
CA VAL A 13 -4.70 11.05 4.29
C VAL A 13 -4.34 10.79 5.76
N VAL A 14 -4.80 9.66 6.30
CA VAL A 14 -4.60 9.28 7.70
C VAL A 14 -3.20 8.70 7.95
N LEU A 15 -2.48 8.27 6.90
CA LEU A 15 -1.20 7.59 7.02
C LEU A 15 -0.17 8.39 7.81
N ASP A 16 0.08 9.63 7.41
CA ASP A 16 1.10 10.48 8.04
C ASP A 16 0.74 10.77 9.51
N LEU A 17 -0.54 11.01 9.79
CA LEU A 17 -1.04 11.26 11.14
C LEU A 17 -0.83 10.06 12.06
N VAL A 18 -1.04 8.85 11.54
CA VAL A 18 -0.87 7.61 12.31
C VAL A 18 0.61 7.25 12.46
N ASN A 19 1.43 7.48 11.42
CA ASN A 19 2.87 7.22 11.47
C ASN A 19 3.58 8.13 12.48
N VAL A 20 3.28 9.43 12.51
CA VAL A 20 3.84 10.39 13.48
C VAL A 20 3.46 10.03 14.92
N ARG A 21 2.28 9.44 15.12
CA ARG A 21 1.85 8.96 16.45
C ARG A 21 2.43 7.60 16.83
N GLY A 22 3.24 6.97 15.98
CA GLY A 22 3.79 5.64 16.22
C GLY A 22 2.74 4.53 16.18
N GLY A 23 1.69 4.69 15.35
CA GLY A 23 0.60 3.72 15.21
C GLY A 23 0.52 3.05 13.84
N PHE A 24 1.45 3.31 12.91
CA PHE A 24 1.39 2.77 11.56
C PHE A 24 1.99 1.36 11.52
N PRO A 25 1.24 0.35 11.06
CA PRO A 25 1.65 -1.05 11.20
C PRO A 25 2.89 -1.31 10.36
N THR A 26 4.02 -1.59 11.01
CA THR A 26 5.30 -1.76 10.33
C THR A 26 5.90 -3.12 10.64
N ARG A 27 6.29 -3.88 9.59
CA ARG A 27 6.90 -5.21 9.69
C ARG A 27 6.09 -6.18 10.58
N ASN A 28 4.80 -6.36 10.30
CA ASN A 28 3.88 -7.12 11.13
C ASN A 28 3.81 -6.63 12.59
N TRP A 29 3.54 -5.34 12.79
CA TRP A 29 3.41 -4.71 14.11
C TRP A 29 4.67 -4.77 15.01
N GLN A 30 5.86 -5.01 14.43
CA GLN A 30 7.13 -4.93 15.17
C GLN A 30 7.55 -3.49 15.47
N SER A 31 7.02 -2.54 14.68
CA SER A 31 7.17 -1.11 14.88
C SER A 31 5.85 -0.42 14.53
N GLY A 32 5.61 0.72 15.17
CA GLY A 32 4.51 1.63 14.84
C GLY A 32 4.92 2.80 13.92
N VAL A 33 6.19 2.81 13.48
CA VAL A 33 6.74 3.84 12.60
C VAL A 33 7.40 3.17 11.40
N PHE A 34 7.01 3.62 10.21
CA PHE A 34 7.60 3.26 8.92
C PHE A 34 8.42 4.44 8.39
N GLU A 35 9.71 4.24 8.16
CA GLU A 35 10.60 5.32 7.72
C GLU A 35 10.34 5.81 6.29
N PHE A 36 9.67 5.01 5.45
CA PHE A 36 9.35 5.35 4.06
C PHE A 36 7.87 5.74 3.89
N ALA A 37 7.21 6.21 4.96
CA ALA A 37 5.81 6.62 4.93
C ALA A 37 5.50 7.66 3.84
N GLU A 38 6.41 8.60 3.58
CA GLU A 38 6.25 9.62 2.54
C GLU A 38 6.05 9.01 1.15
N GLU A 39 6.74 7.90 0.84
CA GLU A 39 6.67 7.23 -0.46
C GLU A 39 5.32 6.58 -0.75
N ILE A 40 4.57 6.29 0.31
CA ILE A 40 3.27 5.63 0.26
C ILE A 40 2.12 6.47 0.85
N SER A 41 2.39 7.75 1.14
CA SER A 41 1.45 8.72 1.70
C SER A 41 0.28 9.02 0.76
N GLY A 42 -0.75 9.72 1.29
CA GLY A 42 -1.85 10.22 0.47
C GLY A 42 -1.37 11.15 -0.66
N GLN A 43 -0.33 11.94 -0.41
CA GLN A 43 0.29 12.79 -1.43
C GLN A 43 0.99 11.95 -2.50
N ALA A 44 1.77 10.95 -2.11
CA ALA A 44 2.44 10.06 -3.06
C ALA A 44 1.45 9.26 -3.93
N LEU A 45 0.34 8.79 -3.36
CA LEU A 45 -0.74 8.16 -4.13
C LEU A 45 -1.28 9.14 -5.18
N THR A 46 -1.57 10.38 -4.77
CA THR A 46 -2.09 11.44 -5.64
C THR A 46 -1.14 11.73 -6.80
N ASP A 47 0.16 11.84 -6.52
CA ASP A 47 1.15 12.21 -7.52
C ASP A 47 1.51 11.04 -8.45
N LYS A 48 1.59 9.81 -7.92
CA LYS A 48 2.09 8.66 -8.67
C LYS A 48 1.00 7.96 -9.49
N VAL A 49 -0.18 7.73 -8.91
CA VAL A 49 -1.18 6.80 -9.47
C VAL A 49 -2.58 7.37 -9.63
N LEU A 50 -2.94 8.50 -8.99
CA LEU A 50 -4.29 9.05 -9.10
C LEU A 50 -4.60 9.53 -10.53
N THR A 51 -5.83 9.25 -10.95
CA THR A 51 -6.42 9.77 -12.20
C THR A 51 -7.65 10.63 -11.91
N ARG A 52 -8.49 10.20 -10.97
CA ARG A 52 -9.72 10.91 -10.58
C ARG A 52 -10.19 10.47 -9.21
N GLU A 53 -10.99 11.31 -8.57
CA GLU A 53 -11.80 10.93 -7.42
C GLU A 53 -13.01 10.06 -7.85
N VAL A 54 -13.45 9.19 -6.95
CA VAL A 54 -14.63 8.34 -7.13
C VAL A 54 -15.63 8.63 -6.01
N ALA A 55 -16.88 8.89 -6.39
CA ALA A 55 -17.98 9.06 -5.47
C ALA A 55 -18.86 7.81 -5.44
N CYS A 56 -19.17 7.32 -4.24
CA CYS A 56 -20.26 6.40 -4.03
C CYS A 56 -21.60 7.06 -4.39
N PHE A 57 -22.66 6.26 -4.51
CA PHE A 57 -24.00 6.77 -4.79
C PHE A 57 -24.41 7.91 -3.84
N ALA A 58 -24.74 9.07 -4.42
CA ALA A 58 -25.13 10.29 -3.73
C ALA A 58 -24.10 10.87 -2.72
N CYS A 59 -22.86 10.38 -2.72
CA CYS A 59 -21.85 10.81 -1.75
C CYS A 59 -21.16 12.13 -2.17
N PRO A 60 -21.25 13.22 -1.39
CA PRO A 60 -20.62 14.50 -1.72
C PRO A 60 -19.14 14.58 -1.32
N ILE A 61 -18.57 13.52 -0.75
CA ILE A 61 -17.18 13.46 -0.25
C ILE A 61 -16.23 12.98 -1.35
N ALA A 62 -16.65 11.98 -2.14
CA ALA A 62 -15.85 11.37 -3.19
C ALA A 62 -14.45 10.90 -2.74
N CYS A 63 -14.35 10.17 -1.63
CA CYS A 63 -13.06 9.73 -1.09
C CYS A 63 -12.41 8.59 -1.90
N GLY A 64 -13.16 7.84 -2.69
CA GLY A 64 -12.61 6.73 -3.48
C GLY A 64 -11.58 7.24 -4.48
N ARG A 65 -10.56 6.42 -4.77
CA ARG A 65 -9.44 6.78 -5.64
C ARG A 65 -9.52 5.97 -6.93
N GLY A 66 -9.72 6.62 -8.07
CA GLY A 66 -9.60 5.99 -9.38
C GLY A 66 -8.15 6.13 -9.84
N THR A 67 -7.45 5.03 -10.03
CA THR A 67 -6.00 5.00 -10.20
C THR A 67 -5.57 4.30 -11.48
N GLU A 68 -4.38 4.66 -11.95
CA GLU A 68 -3.69 4.05 -13.08
C GLU A 68 -2.20 3.98 -12.77
N ILE A 69 -1.62 2.80 -12.94
CA ILE A 69 -0.18 2.60 -12.80
C ILE A 69 0.47 3.04 -14.12
N LYS A 70 1.21 4.15 -14.08
CA LYS A 70 1.77 4.80 -15.29
C LYS A 70 3.16 4.31 -15.67
N LYS A 71 3.88 3.67 -14.74
CA LYS A 71 5.29 3.26 -14.90
C LYS A 71 5.59 1.96 -14.16
N GLY A 72 6.74 1.38 -14.45
CA GLY A 72 7.22 0.16 -13.79
C GLY A 72 6.58 -1.11 -14.34
N LYS A 73 6.77 -2.23 -13.62
CA LYS A 73 6.36 -3.57 -14.03
C LYS A 73 4.85 -3.69 -14.29
N TYR A 74 4.04 -2.94 -13.56
CA TYR A 74 2.58 -3.01 -13.61
C TYR A 74 1.93 -1.90 -14.45
N ALA A 75 2.73 -1.20 -15.27
CA ALA A 75 2.23 -0.11 -16.10
C ALA A 75 1.03 -0.54 -16.98
N GLY A 76 0.01 0.31 -17.08
CA GLY A 76 -1.20 0.08 -17.86
C GLY A 76 -2.38 -0.48 -17.07
N HIS A 77 -2.18 -0.96 -15.85
CA HIS A 77 -3.29 -1.42 -14.99
C HIS A 77 -4.06 -0.24 -14.39
N LYS A 78 -5.38 -0.36 -14.33
CA LYS A 78 -6.30 0.65 -13.81
C LYS A 78 -7.32 0.02 -12.88
N GLY A 79 -7.76 0.75 -11.88
CA GLY A 79 -8.76 0.28 -10.93
C GLY A 79 -9.12 1.33 -9.90
N GLU A 80 -9.76 0.89 -8.83
CA GLU A 80 -10.04 1.72 -7.66
C GLU A 80 -9.12 1.36 -6.48
N GLY A 81 -8.82 2.35 -5.63
CA GLY A 81 -7.89 2.25 -4.51
C GLY A 81 -6.46 2.70 -4.87
N PRO A 82 -5.45 2.39 -4.05
CA PRO A 82 -5.57 1.69 -2.78
C PRO A 82 -6.13 2.60 -1.68
N GLU A 83 -6.89 2.02 -0.76
CA GLU A 83 -7.32 2.68 0.48
C GLU A 83 -6.22 2.61 1.55
N TYR A 84 -6.35 3.39 2.64
CA TYR A 84 -5.38 3.43 3.75
C TYR A 84 -5.02 2.03 4.26
N GLU A 85 -6.00 1.16 4.44
CA GLU A 85 -5.82 -0.20 4.97
C GLU A 85 -4.99 -1.06 4.00
N THR A 86 -5.27 -0.97 2.70
CA THR A 86 -4.49 -1.65 1.65
C THR A 86 -3.04 -1.18 1.65
N VAL A 87 -2.81 0.12 1.82
CA VAL A 87 -1.46 0.70 1.96
C VAL A 87 -0.79 0.23 3.26
N GLY A 88 -1.54 0.15 4.35
CA GLY A 88 -1.05 -0.34 5.64
C GLY A 88 -0.62 -1.80 5.58
N THR A 89 -1.41 -2.68 4.97
CA THR A 89 -1.16 -4.13 4.97
C THR A 89 -0.17 -4.56 3.89
N PHE A 90 -0.26 -4.04 2.65
CA PHE A 90 0.71 -4.39 1.60
C PHE A 90 1.96 -3.51 1.59
N GLY A 91 1.90 -2.33 2.20
CA GLY A 91 3.04 -1.43 2.38
C GLY A 91 3.71 -1.63 3.73
N GLY A 92 3.18 -1.01 4.78
CA GLY A 92 3.80 -0.97 6.11
C GLY A 92 4.06 -2.37 6.71
N MET A 93 3.05 -3.24 6.74
CA MET A 93 3.18 -4.57 7.33
C MET A 93 4.20 -5.44 6.58
N CYS A 94 4.22 -5.37 5.24
CA CYS A 94 5.16 -6.06 4.34
C CYS A 94 6.50 -5.33 4.16
N TYR A 95 6.64 -4.12 4.72
CA TYR A 95 7.82 -3.28 4.57
C TYR A 95 8.15 -2.97 3.09
N VAL A 96 7.12 -2.63 2.32
CA VAL A 96 7.18 -2.24 0.91
C VAL A 96 6.87 -0.76 0.79
N SER A 97 7.69 0.00 0.06
CA SER A 97 7.53 1.43 -0.18
C SER A 97 7.18 1.79 -1.63
N ASP A 98 6.94 0.78 -2.47
CA ASP A 98 6.55 0.95 -3.87
C ASP A 98 5.02 1.11 -3.96
N MET A 99 4.56 2.33 -4.23
CA MET A 99 3.13 2.66 -4.32
C MET A 99 2.46 1.95 -5.50
N GLU A 100 3.14 1.82 -6.64
CA GLU A 100 2.65 1.12 -7.82
C GLU A 100 2.46 -0.37 -7.52
N ALA A 101 3.39 -0.98 -6.79
CA ALA A 101 3.26 -2.35 -6.31
C ALA A 101 2.06 -2.52 -5.35
N ILE A 102 1.96 -1.68 -4.33
CA ILE A 102 0.84 -1.71 -3.37
C ILE A 102 -0.51 -1.54 -4.08
N THR A 103 -0.57 -0.63 -5.06
CA THR A 103 -1.77 -0.40 -5.88
C THR A 103 -2.16 -1.65 -6.66
N MET A 104 -1.18 -2.33 -7.28
CA MET A 104 -1.43 -3.57 -8.00
C MET A 104 -1.93 -4.69 -7.08
N ALA A 105 -1.41 -4.82 -5.85
CA ALA A 105 -1.95 -5.78 -4.87
C ALA A 105 -3.41 -5.49 -4.55
N GLY A 106 -3.75 -4.21 -4.40
CA GLY A 106 -5.14 -3.76 -4.23
C GLY A 106 -6.02 -4.17 -5.40
N TYR A 107 -5.56 -3.98 -6.64
CA TYR A 107 -6.31 -4.41 -7.82
C TYR A 107 -6.55 -5.91 -7.87
N LEU A 108 -5.53 -6.72 -7.54
CA LEU A 108 -5.69 -8.18 -7.50
C LEU A 108 -6.67 -8.60 -6.40
N CYS A 109 -6.65 -7.96 -5.24
CA CYS A 109 -7.64 -8.22 -4.20
C CYS A 109 -9.05 -7.87 -4.68
N ASN A 110 -9.23 -6.74 -5.37
CA ASN A 110 -10.53 -6.36 -5.93
C ASN A 110 -11.02 -7.37 -6.98
N GLU A 111 -10.14 -7.82 -7.88
CA GLU A 111 -10.48 -8.79 -8.94
C GLU A 111 -10.84 -10.16 -8.37
N TYR A 112 -10.10 -10.61 -7.35
CA TYR A 112 -10.35 -11.90 -6.69
C TYR A 112 -11.38 -11.84 -5.56
N GLY A 113 -11.91 -10.67 -5.23
CA GLY A 113 -12.85 -10.50 -4.12
C GLY A 113 -12.24 -10.78 -2.73
N LEU A 114 -10.94 -10.52 -2.57
CA LEU A 114 -10.21 -10.71 -1.32
C LEU A 114 -10.22 -9.44 -0.47
N ASP A 115 -10.37 -9.61 0.84
CA ASP A 115 -10.14 -8.53 1.81
C ASP A 115 -8.65 -8.19 1.89
N THR A 116 -8.29 -6.94 1.57
CA THR A 116 -6.89 -6.47 1.55
C THR A 116 -6.24 -6.51 2.92
N ILE A 117 -7.02 -6.39 4.00
CA ILE A 117 -6.49 -6.47 5.37
C ILE A 117 -6.02 -7.90 5.66
N SER A 118 -6.91 -8.86 5.49
CA SER A 118 -6.64 -10.28 5.74
C SER A 118 -5.60 -10.83 4.76
N ALA A 119 -5.69 -10.47 3.47
CA ALA A 119 -4.75 -10.90 2.45
C ALA A 119 -3.33 -10.38 2.72
N GLY A 120 -3.17 -9.07 2.96
CA GLY A 120 -1.85 -8.49 3.27
C GLY A 120 -1.27 -8.98 4.59
N SER A 121 -2.11 -9.18 5.61
CA SER A 121 -1.68 -9.77 6.90
C SER A 121 -1.21 -11.21 6.75
N THR A 122 -1.91 -12.01 5.95
CA THR A 122 -1.56 -13.41 5.68
C THR A 122 -0.28 -13.51 4.87
N GLU A 123 -0.15 -12.69 3.82
CA GLU A 123 1.06 -12.63 3.01
C GLU A 123 2.27 -12.26 3.87
N ARG A 124 2.12 -11.26 4.75
CA ARG A 124 3.19 -10.92 5.68
C ARG A 124 3.55 -12.07 6.62
N LEU A 125 2.59 -12.85 7.10
CA LEU A 125 2.87 -14.03 7.93
C LEU A 125 3.67 -15.08 7.16
N GLY A 126 3.32 -15.34 5.90
CA GLY A 126 4.12 -16.21 5.00
C GLY A 126 5.55 -15.69 4.78
N GLN A 127 5.75 -14.38 4.88
CA GLN A 127 7.07 -13.75 4.80
C GLN A 127 7.84 -13.73 6.15
N ARG A 128 7.28 -14.24 7.26
CA ARG A 128 7.93 -14.22 8.58
C ARG A 128 9.25 -15.00 8.61
N ASP A 129 9.31 -16.14 7.94
CA ASP A 129 10.52 -16.97 7.86
C ASP A 129 11.61 -16.28 7.01
N ARG A 130 11.21 -15.49 6.00
CA ARG A 130 12.14 -14.72 5.14
C ARG A 130 12.67 -13.46 5.81
N GLN A 131 11.92 -12.85 6.74
CA GLN A 131 12.40 -11.69 7.50
C GLN A 131 13.47 -12.06 8.53
N ALA A 132 13.47 -13.29 9.06
CA ALA A 132 14.53 -13.78 9.94
C ALA A 132 15.91 -13.79 9.24
N ASP A 133 15.93 -14.01 7.92
CA ASP A 133 17.13 -13.86 7.11
C ASP A 133 17.43 -12.41 6.74
N CYS A 134 16.41 -11.56 6.56
CA CYS A 134 16.60 -10.13 6.27
C CYS A 134 17.37 -9.37 7.39
N GLY A 135 17.31 -9.82 8.64
CA GLY A 135 18.15 -9.31 9.72
C GLY A 135 19.65 -9.47 9.47
N LYS A 136 20.05 -10.39 8.58
CA LYS A 136 21.46 -10.63 8.19
C LYS A 136 21.89 -9.85 6.94
N ILE A 137 20.95 -9.33 6.14
CA ILE A 137 21.24 -8.73 4.82
C ILE A 137 21.52 -7.21 4.92
N ASN A 138 21.18 -6.58 6.06
CA ASN A 138 21.47 -5.16 6.32
C ASN A 138 22.97 -4.81 6.52
N ARG A 139 23.91 -5.74 6.27
CA ARG A 139 25.36 -5.47 6.34
C ARG A 139 26.03 -5.16 5.00
N THR A 140 25.36 -5.32 3.86
CA THR A 140 25.98 -5.06 2.55
C THR A 140 25.17 -4.04 1.77
N GLY A 141 25.69 -2.80 1.74
CA GLY A 141 25.07 -1.62 1.14
C GLY A 141 24.80 -1.72 -0.35
N SER A 142 23.74 -2.44 -0.73
CA SER A 142 23.18 -2.43 -2.08
C SER A 142 21.66 -2.23 -1.98
N GLY A 143 21.22 -1.02 -2.33
CA GLY A 143 19.82 -0.57 -2.29
C GLY A 143 18.92 -1.28 -3.29
N ARG A 144 18.70 -2.57 -3.11
CA ARG A 144 17.62 -3.30 -3.78
C ARG A 144 16.39 -3.22 -2.90
N TYR A 145 15.63 -2.13 -3.02
CA TYR A 145 14.28 -2.06 -2.48
C TYR A 145 13.37 -2.98 -3.30
N TYR A 146 13.41 -4.27 -2.97
CA TYR A 146 12.34 -5.28 -3.00
C TYR A 146 11.38 -5.33 -4.22
N SER A 147 11.87 -5.07 -5.44
CA SER A 147 11.12 -5.25 -6.70
C SER A 147 10.70 -6.71 -7.00
N GLY A 148 11.28 -7.71 -6.31
CA GLY A 148 11.01 -9.13 -6.57
C GLY A 148 9.79 -9.74 -5.87
N TYR A 149 9.15 -9.07 -4.91
CA TYR A 149 8.28 -9.76 -3.95
C TYR A 149 6.81 -9.85 -4.33
N MET A 150 6.33 -9.00 -5.24
CA MET A 150 4.97 -9.12 -5.78
C MET A 150 4.79 -10.21 -6.84
N GLY A 151 5.85 -10.93 -7.23
CA GLY A 151 5.70 -12.19 -7.98
C GLY A 151 4.80 -13.19 -7.24
N LEU A 152 4.68 -13.06 -5.91
CA LEU A 152 3.78 -13.84 -5.09
C LEU A 152 2.33 -13.39 -5.15
N SER A 153 1.96 -12.22 -5.67
CA SER A 153 0.52 -11.89 -5.79
C SER A 153 -0.20 -12.72 -6.86
N GLU A 154 0.55 -13.31 -7.80
CA GLU A 154 0.05 -14.37 -8.69
C GLU A 154 0.06 -15.75 -8.00
N GLU A 155 0.93 -16.00 -7.02
CA GLU A 155 1.01 -17.24 -6.24
C GLU A 155 0.15 -17.21 -4.96
N VAL A 156 -0.32 -16.07 -4.45
CA VAL A 156 -1.21 -15.99 -3.26
C VAL A 156 -2.67 -16.22 -3.69
N ALA A 157 -2.93 -16.18 -5.00
CA ALA A 157 -4.08 -16.83 -5.59
C ALA A 157 -3.93 -18.38 -5.65
N PHE A 158 -2.74 -18.96 -5.35
CA PHE A 158 -2.47 -20.41 -5.35
C PHE A 158 -1.37 -20.91 -4.38
#